data_AF-A0A7S2I792-F1
#
_entry.id   AF-A0A7S2I792-F1
#
_cell.length_a   1.000
_cell.length_b   1.000
_cell.length_c   1.000
_cell.angle_alpha   90.00
_cell.angle_beta   90.00
_cell.angle_gamma   90.00
#
_symmetry.space_group_name_H-M   'P 1'
#
loop_
_entity.id
_entity.type
_entity.pdbx_description
1 polymer ?
#
loop_
_entity_poly.entity_id
_entity_poly.type
_entity_poly.pdbx_seq_one_letter_code
_entity_poly.pdbx_strand_id
1 'polypeptide(L)'
;ALSEQLRADVTTLFGKMDLNGNGRVTKAEAHKLFSKNAFAKSSVDAMFNEVAVAEGEEITLDDWLAFWRQVKQSGYTDKEISEEVQCMLEGEAWVDWKDRRSVG
;
A
#
# COMPACT_ATOMS: atom_id res chain seq x y z
N ALA A 1 -3.63 1.02 17.33
CA ALA A 1 -3.81 -0.24 16.56
C ALA A 1 -4.72 0.03 15.36
N LEU A 2 -4.58 -0.73 14.28
CA LEU A 2 -5.52 -0.70 13.15
C LEU A 2 -6.85 -1.33 13.59
N SER A 3 -7.98 -0.81 13.09
CA SER A 3 -9.26 -1.51 13.24
C SER A 3 -9.25 -2.85 12.52
N GLU A 4 -10.13 -3.78 12.91
CA GLU A 4 -10.23 -5.10 12.28
C GLU A 4 -10.56 -4.99 10.78
N GLN A 5 -11.46 -4.06 10.43
CA GLN A 5 -11.84 -3.81 9.04
C GLN A 5 -10.65 -3.29 8.22
N LEU A 6 -9.98 -2.23 8.69
CA LEU A 6 -8.83 -1.68 7.98
C LEU A 6 -7.72 -2.72 7.83
N ARG A 7 -7.45 -3.50 8.89
CA ARG A 7 -6.49 -4.60 8.82
C ARG A 7 -6.88 -5.63 7.76
N ALA A 8 -8.16 -5.99 7.65
CA ALA A 8 -8.63 -6.91 6.63
C ALA A 8 -8.47 -6.34 5.21
N ASP A 9 -8.80 -5.06 5.02
CA ASP A 9 -8.69 -4.38 3.71
C ASP A 9 -7.23 -4.31 3.24
N VAL A 10 -6.32 -3.84 4.09
CA VAL A 10 -4.90 -3.75 3.73
C VAL A 10 -4.27 -5.12 3.55
N THR A 11 -4.70 -6.13 4.32
CA THR A 11 -4.23 -7.52 4.13
C THR A 11 -4.74 -8.09 2.80
N THR A 12 -5.97 -7.74 2.41
CA THR A 12 -6.54 -8.14 1.11
C THR A 12 -5.76 -7.49 -0.05
N LEU A 13 -5.42 -6.21 0.07
CA LEU A 13 -4.57 -5.51 -0.88
C LEU A 13 -3.18 -6.16 -0.99
N PHE A 14 -2.56 -6.49 0.14
CA PHE A 14 -1.29 -7.23 0.17
C PHE A 14 -1.40 -8.57 -0.55
N GLY A 15 -2.42 -9.37 -0.26
CA GLY A 15 -2.64 -10.67 -0.90
C GLY A 15 -2.94 -10.58 -2.40
N LYS A 16 -3.45 -9.44 -2.89
CA LYS A 16 -3.63 -9.19 -4.33
C LYS A 16 -2.30 -8.88 -5.03
N MET A 17 -1.34 -8.33 -4.31
CA MET A 17 0.02 -8.09 -4.82
C MET A 17 0.90 -9.33 -4.68
N ASP A 18 0.81 -10.08 -3.58
CA ASP A 18 1.58 -11.31 -3.36
C ASP A 18 1.03 -12.46 -4.23
N LEU A 19 1.44 -12.47 -5.50
CA LEU A 19 0.97 -13.43 -6.49
C LEU A 19 1.52 -14.83 -6.27
N ASN A 20 2.64 -14.95 -5.57
CA ASN A 20 3.31 -16.23 -5.33
C ASN A 20 2.94 -16.83 -3.95
N GLY A 21 2.35 -16.03 -3.05
CA GLY A 21 1.87 -16.45 -1.74
C GLY A 21 2.97 -16.68 -0.71
N ASN A 22 4.16 -16.08 -0.89
CA ASN A 22 5.30 -16.26 0.00
C ASN A 22 5.28 -15.30 1.21
N GLY A 23 4.27 -14.44 1.32
CA GLY A 23 4.14 -13.43 2.37
C GLY A 23 5.04 -12.20 2.16
N ARG A 24 5.54 -12.00 0.94
CA ARG A 24 6.40 -10.88 0.52
C ARG A 24 5.93 -10.38 -0.85
N VAL A 25 6.02 -9.07 -1.03
CA VAL A 25 5.66 -8.43 -2.30
C VAL A 25 6.91 -7.81 -2.91
N THR A 26 7.26 -8.25 -4.11
CA THR A 26 8.32 -7.65 -4.92
C THR A 26 7.78 -6.49 -5.77
N LYS A 27 8.67 -5.60 -6.25
CA LYS A 27 8.27 -4.52 -7.18
C LYS A 27 7.58 -5.07 -8.43
N ALA A 28 8.06 -6.21 -8.95
CA ALA A 28 7.50 -6.84 -10.14
C ALA A 28 6.05 -7.33 -9.92
N GLU A 29 5.76 -7.81 -8.72
CA GLU A 29 4.43 -8.26 -8.32
C GLU A 29 3.47 -7.09 -8.09
N ALA A 30 3.90 -6.07 -7.35
CA ALA A 30 3.13 -4.84 -7.16
C ALA A 30 2.80 -4.17 -8.51
N HIS A 31 3.74 -4.19 -9.47
CA HIS A 31 3.51 -3.63 -10.81
C HIS A 31 2.37 -4.34 -11.56
N LYS A 32 2.10 -5.62 -11.29
CA LYS A 32 0.97 -6.30 -11.93
C LYS A 32 -0.37 -5.80 -11.40
N LEU A 33 -0.46 -5.44 -10.12
CA LEU A 33 -1.68 -4.86 -9.55
C LEU A 33 -2.00 -3.53 -10.23
N PHE A 34 -1.03 -2.62 -10.30
CA PHE A 34 -1.20 -1.30 -10.90
C PHE A 34 -1.09 -1.30 -12.42
N SER A 35 -0.90 -2.45 -13.07
CA SER A 35 -0.65 -2.55 -14.52
C SER A 35 -1.77 -1.96 -15.39
N LYS A 36 -2.99 -1.82 -14.85
CA LYS A 36 -4.12 -1.16 -15.50
C LYS A 36 -4.01 0.37 -15.49
N ASN A 37 -3.16 0.93 -14.64
CA ASN A 37 -2.92 2.36 -14.52
C ASN A 37 -1.71 2.80 -15.35
N ALA A 38 -1.82 3.94 -16.03
CA ALA A 38 -0.70 4.53 -16.79
C ALA A 38 0.52 4.88 -15.91
N PHE A 39 0.30 5.06 -14.60
CA PHE A 39 1.31 5.39 -13.60
C PHE A 39 1.74 4.20 -12.74
N ALA A 40 1.58 2.96 -13.24
CA ALA A 40 1.92 1.74 -12.51
C ALA A 40 3.33 1.77 -11.91
N LYS A 41 4.33 2.15 -12.73
CA LYS A 41 5.73 2.22 -12.30
C LYS A 41 5.93 3.25 -11.18
N SER A 42 5.42 4.47 -11.36
CA SER A 42 5.53 5.53 -10.35
C SER A 42 4.81 5.15 -9.05
N SER A 43 3.68 4.47 -9.16
CA SER A 43 2.91 3.98 -8.00
C SER A 43 3.72 2.96 -7.20
N VAL A 44 4.34 1.99 -7.87
CA VAL A 44 5.18 0.98 -7.23
C VAL A 44 6.43 1.62 -6.60
N ASP A 45 7.12 2.52 -7.32
CA ASP A 45 8.31 3.16 -6.75
C ASP A 45 7.96 4.02 -5.52
N ALA A 46 6.86 4.78 -5.56
CA ALA A 46 6.37 5.54 -4.42
C ALA A 46 6.02 4.62 -3.24
N MET A 47 5.20 3.59 -3.48
CA MET A 47 4.84 2.58 -2.48
C MET A 47 6.07 1.98 -1.80
N PHE A 48 7.08 1.53 -2.56
CA PHE A 48 8.27 0.93 -1.98
C PHE A 48 9.13 1.94 -1.21
N ASN A 49 9.24 3.18 -1.70
CA ASN A 49 9.93 4.25 -0.98
C ASN A 49 9.21 4.66 0.31
N GLU A 50 7.90 4.43 0.38
CA GLU A 50 7.11 4.74 1.56
C GLU A 50 7.07 3.62 2.60
N VAL A 51 6.86 2.39 2.14
CA VAL A 51 6.59 1.20 2.97
C VAL A 51 7.87 0.44 3.34
N ALA A 52 8.82 0.28 2.41
CA ALA A 52 10.03 -0.50 2.67
C ALA A 52 11.02 0.31 3.51
N VAL A 53 11.09 -0.01 4.81
CA VAL A 53 11.94 0.69 5.79
C VAL A 53 13.30 0.00 5.99
N ALA A 54 13.42 -1.27 5.60
CA ALA A 54 14.69 -1.99 5.59
C ALA A 54 15.25 -2.06 4.16
N GLU A 55 16.58 -2.10 4.02
CA GLU A 55 17.35 -2.22 2.76
C GLU A 55 17.04 -3.52 1.98
N GLY A 56 15.79 -3.71 1.57
CA GLY A 56 15.28 -4.88 0.85
C GLY A 56 14.48 -4.46 -0.37
N GLU A 57 14.50 -5.31 -1.39
CA GLU A 57 13.71 -5.13 -2.62
C GLU A 57 12.26 -5.66 -2.49
N GLU A 58 11.85 -6.03 -1.27
CA GLU A 58 10.59 -6.71 -0.97
C GLU A 58 9.90 -6.10 0.26
N ILE A 59 8.57 -6.02 0.21
CA ILE A 59 7.72 -5.58 1.33
C ILE A 59 7.18 -6.82 2.02
N THR A 60 7.44 -6.97 3.33
CA THR A 60 6.83 -8.05 4.13
C THR A 60 5.48 -7.62 4.68
N LEU A 61 4.66 -8.59 5.10
CA LEU A 61 3.38 -8.29 5.77
C LEU A 61 3.57 -7.46 7.04
N ASP A 62 4.68 -7.62 7.77
CA ASP A 62 4.93 -6.82 8.98
C ASP A 62 5.26 -5.37 8.63
N ASP A 63 6.12 -5.13 7.64
CA ASP A 63 6.44 -3.78 7.12
C ASP A 63 5.17 -3.07 6.63
N TRP A 64 4.34 -3.81 5.89
CA TRP A 64 3.05 -3.34 5.38
C TRP A 64 2.10 -2.91 6.51
N LEU A 65 1.92 -3.75 7.52
CA LEU A 65 1.07 -3.41 8.66
C LEU A 65 1.66 -2.28 9.51
N ALA A 66 2.99 -2.18 9.61
CA ALA A 66 3.66 -1.09 10.30
C ALA A 66 3.44 0.25 9.60
N PHE A 67 3.53 0.29 8.27
CA PHE A 67 3.23 1.47 7.46
C PHE A 67 1.80 1.98 7.69
N TRP A 68 0.79 1.11 7.60
CA TRP A 68 -0.60 1.55 7.82
C TRP A 68 -0.85 2.04 9.25
N ARG A 69 -0.15 1.48 10.25
CA ARG A 69 -0.19 2.02 11.62
C ARG A 69 0.39 3.43 11.66
N GLN A 70 1.47 3.69 10.92
CA GLN A 70 2.07 5.03 10.80
C GLN A 70 1.13 6.00 10.08
N VAL A 71 0.49 5.60 8.98
CA VAL A 71 -0.51 6.43 8.27
C VAL A 71 -1.66 6.81 9.20
N LYS A 72 -2.17 5.85 9.98
CA LYS A 72 -3.18 6.15 10.98
C LYS A 72 -2.67 7.12 12.07
N GLN A 73 -1.42 6.98 12.48
CA GLN A 73 -0.79 7.91 13.45
C GLN A 73 -0.53 9.30 12.88
N SER A 74 -0.39 9.45 11.56
CA SER A 74 -0.13 10.75 10.92
C SER A 74 -1.38 11.65 10.85
N GLY A 75 -2.57 11.06 11.05
CA GLY A 75 -3.84 11.78 11.21
C GLY A 75 -5.01 11.22 10.40
N TYR A 76 -4.78 10.21 9.55
CA TYR A 76 -5.85 9.61 8.74
C TYR A 76 -6.75 8.71 9.58
N THR A 77 -8.05 8.78 9.34
CA THR A 77 -9.04 7.90 9.97
C THR A 77 -9.03 6.52 9.32
N ASP A 78 -9.47 5.48 10.05
CA ASP A 78 -9.58 4.14 9.48
C ASP A 78 -10.47 4.12 8.22
N LYS A 79 -11.51 4.96 8.19
CA LYS A 79 -12.43 5.07 7.06
C LYS A 79 -11.73 5.62 5.82
N GLU A 80 -11.03 6.75 5.94
CA GLU A 80 -10.30 7.35 4.82
C GLU A 80 -9.27 6.38 4.25
N ILE A 81 -8.53 5.69 5.13
CA ILE A 81 -7.56 4.70 4.68
C ILE A 81 -8.25 3.54 3.95
N SER A 82 -9.33 2.98 4.50
CA SER A 82 -10.08 1.90 3.86
C SER A 82 -10.65 2.31 2.50
N GLU A 83 -11.20 3.53 2.38
CA GLU A 83 -11.74 4.03 1.10
C GLU A 83 -10.65 4.09 0.01
N GLU A 84 -9.47 4.63 0.32
CA GLU A 84 -8.36 4.68 -0.64
C GLU A 84 -7.79 3.29 -0.96
N VAL A 85 -7.72 2.38 0.03
CA VAL A 85 -7.28 0.99 -0.18
C VAL A 85 -8.22 0.26 -1.14
N GLN A 86 -9.54 0.51 -1.05
CA GLN A 86 -10.52 -0.05 -2.00
C GLN A 86 -10.30 0.50 -3.41
N CYS A 87 -10.04 1.80 -3.57
CA CYS A 87 -9.70 2.37 -4.88
C CYS A 87 -8.45 1.69 -5.48
N MET A 88 -7.39 1.47 -4.69
CA MET A 88 -6.19 0.76 -5.14
C MET A 88 -6.47 -0.71 -5.52
N LEU A 89 -7.38 -1.38 -4.82
CA LEU A 89 -7.83 -2.74 -5.16
C LEU A 89 -8.56 -2.79 -6.52
N GLU A 90 -9.25 -1.72 -6.90
CA GLU A 90 -9.91 -1.59 -8.20
C GLU A 90 -8.92 -1.28 -9.34
N GLY A 91 -7.68 -0.92 -9.00
CA GLY A 91 -6.59 -0.65 -9.95
C GLY A 91 -6.22 0.83 -10.09
N GLU A 92 -6.70 1.69 -9.18
CA GLU A 92 -6.26 3.08 -9.10
C GLU A 92 -4.78 3.19 -8.69
N ALA A 93 -4.20 4.37 -8.90
CA ALA A 93 -2.79 4.63 -8.59
C ALA A 93 -2.54 4.61 -7.08
N TRP A 94 -1.28 4.38 -6.71
CA TRP A 94 -0.85 4.58 -5.32
C TRP A 94 -0.98 6.05 -4.92
N VAL A 95 -1.56 6.29 -3.75
CA VAL A 95 -1.66 7.61 -3.14
C VAL A 95 -0.42 7.85 -2.31
N ASP A 96 0.24 9.00 -2.48
CA ASP A 96 1.33 9.41 -1.60
C ASP A 96 0.76 9.77 -0.22
N TRP A 97 1.16 9.01 0.82
CA TRP A 97 0.65 9.16 2.18
C TRP A 97 1.58 9.99 3.08
N LYS A 98 2.84 10.18 2.68
CA LYS A 98 3.84 11.00 3.38
C LYS A 98 3.68 12.49 3.05
N ASP A 99 3.22 12.83 1.86
CA ASP A 99 2.84 14.21 1.54
C ASP A 99 1.40 14.45 2.02
N ARG A 100 1.23 15.13 3.15
CA ARG A 100 -0.09 15.58 3.63
C ARG A 100 -0.72 16.51 2.57
N ARG A 101 -1.41 15.93 1.58
CA ARG A 101 -2.19 16.58 0.51
C ARG A 101 -1.78 18.03 0.27
N SER A 102 -0.64 18.28 -0.37
CA SER A 102 -0.49 19.53 -1.11
C SER A 102 -1.19 19.36 -2.46
N VAL A 103 -2.53 19.41 -2.45
CA VAL A 103 -3.28 19.70 -3.67
C VAL A 103 -3.02 21.16 -4.00
N GLY A 104 -2.05 21.40 -4.91
CA GLY A 104 -1.83 22.69 -5.53
C GLY A 104 -2.93 23.01 -6.54
#